data_AF-A0A6S6U4Y2-F1
#
_entry.id   AF-A0A6S6U4Y2-F1
#
_cell.length_a   1.000
_cell.length_b   1.000
_cell.length_c   1.000
_cell.angle_alpha   90.00
_cell.angle_beta   90.00
_cell.angle_gamma   90.00
#
_symmetry.space_group_name_H-M   'P 1'
#
loop_
_entity.id
_entity.type
_entity.pdbx_description
1 polymer ?
#
loop_
_entity_poly.entity_id
_entity_poly.type
_entity_poly.pdbx_seq_one_letter_code
_entity_poly.pdbx_strand_id
1 'polypeptide(L)'
;MSEEKVEALKQINEIKNHLIDRQTFFPYNYNATYVWSVIAIVLSFIMASVYEKGIAIGTVVVFVFVTIGFVSEGLMTKKVNKSYDIEDCTIRQRFIMKNFMFMAWFLIALSAVLATYQLYIAVYLSWLFLVSLGYFAVGHVLNIPNFSKVAQFNMVLSIVLLGVGLYQEHLVGIDSNCFRLVQIAVIIGLGVFPSIVAWKQQKAL
;
A
#
# COMPACT_ATOMS: atom_id res chain seq x y z
N MET A 1 12.99 36.21 5.43
CA MET A 1 12.28 35.44 6.48
C MET A 1 12.90 35.90 7.80
N SER A 2 12.14 36.53 8.71
CA SER A 2 12.72 37.17 9.90
C SER A 2 13.30 36.14 10.88
N GLU A 3 14.39 36.48 11.56
CA GLU A 3 15.07 35.61 12.53
C GLU A 3 14.14 35.17 13.67
N GLU A 4 13.27 36.07 14.16
CA GLU A 4 12.23 35.75 15.15
C GLU A 4 11.28 34.62 14.68
N LYS A 5 10.95 34.56 13.39
CA LYS A 5 10.09 33.48 12.86
C LYS A 5 10.81 32.14 12.88
N VAL A 6 12.13 32.13 12.65
CA VAL A 6 12.95 30.91 12.68
C VAL A 6 13.10 30.41 14.12
N GLU A 7 13.30 31.32 15.06
CA GLU A 7 13.46 31.00 16.47
C GLU A 7 12.16 30.55 17.13
N ALA A 8 11.04 31.20 16.80
CA ALA A 8 9.71 30.74 17.19
C ALA A 8 9.38 29.35 16.63
N LEU A 9 9.71 29.07 15.36
CA LEU A 9 9.55 27.74 14.76
C LEU A 9 10.42 26.69 15.46
N LYS A 10 11.61 27.06 15.90
CA LYS A 10 12.52 26.17 16.64
C LYS A 10 11.94 25.80 18.00
N GLN A 11 11.47 26.79 18.77
CA GLN A 11 10.84 26.56 20.07
C GLN A 11 9.54 25.75 19.96
N ILE A 12 8.71 26.01 18.94
CA ILE A 12 7.50 25.24 18.69
C ILE A 12 7.84 23.78 18.35
N ASN A 13 8.89 23.53 17.56
CA ASN A 13 9.36 22.18 17.25
C ASN A 13 9.92 21.46 18.49
N GLU A 14 10.63 22.16 19.38
CA GLU A 14 11.13 21.60 20.63
C GLU A 14 10.00 21.18 21.57
N ILE A 15 8.99 22.04 21.74
CA ILE A 15 7.78 21.74 22.52
C ILE A 15 7.03 20.55 21.93
N LYS A 16 6.84 20.53 20.60
CA LYS A 16 6.20 19.42 19.89
C LYS A 16 6.96 18.11 20.08
N ASN A 17 8.29 18.14 20.02
CA ASN A 17 9.14 16.96 20.25
C ASN A 17 9.12 16.46 21.71
N HIS A 18 8.82 17.32 22.68
CA HIS A 18 8.62 16.93 24.09
C HIS A 18 7.22 16.36 24.37
N LEU A 19 6.21 16.77 23.60
CA LEU A 19 4.82 16.29 23.74
C LEU A 19 4.57 14.94 23.04
N ILE A 20 5.50 14.49 22.21
CA ILE A 20 5.38 13.27 21.44
C ILE A 20 5.84 12.07 22.29
N ASP A 21 4.94 11.11 22.50
CA ASP A 21 5.32 9.78 22.99
C ASP A 21 6.16 9.04 21.94
N ARG A 22 7.49 9.10 22.10
CA ARG A 22 8.47 8.52 21.17
C ARG A 22 8.37 6.99 21.05
N GLN A 23 7.64 6.30 21.94
CA GLN A 23 7.44 4.85 21.84
C GLN A 23 6.27 4.46 20.92
N THR A 24 5.28 5.34 20.77
CA THR A 24 4.05 5.08 20.00
C THR A 24 3.83 6.03 18.83
N PHE A 25 4.60 7.10 18.73
CA PHE A 25 4.53 8.03 17.61
C PHE A 25 4.92 7.37 16.29
N PHE A 26 4.17 7.65 15.25
CA PHE A 26 4.53 7.26 13.89
C PHE A 26 4.23 8.40 12.92
N PRO A 27 5.26 9.19 12.57
CA PRO A 27 5.12 10.21 11.54
C PRO A 27 5.20 9.52 10.18
N TYR A 28 4.05 9.14 9.63
CA TYR A 28 3.98 8.43 8.36
C TYR A 28 4.36 9.35 7.19
N ASN A 29 5.33 8.91 6.38
CA ASN A 29 5.71 9.64 5.19
C ASN A 29 4.75 9.31 4.04
N TYR A 30 3.81 10.21 3.76
CA TYR A 30 2.84 10.03 2.67
C TYR A 30 3.47 9.86 1.28
N ASN A 31 4.75 10.23 1.09
CA ASN A 31 5.44 9.95 -0.17
C ASN A 31 5.66 8.45 -0.42
N ALA A 32 5.71 7.64 0.65
CA ALA A 32 5.79 6.19 0.51
C ALA A 32 4.56 5.64 -0.21
N THR A 33 3.38 6.25 0.00
CA THR A 33 2.15 5.87 -0.70
C THR A 33 2.28 6.06 -2.20
N TYR A 34 2.93 7.13 -2.68
CA TYR A 34 3.13 7.34 -4.12
C TYR A 34 4.01 6.25 -4.74
N VAL A 35 5.07 5.83 -4.04
CA VAL A 35 5.93 4.73 -4.52
C VAL A 35 5.12 3.45 -4.65
N TRP A 36 4.34 3.10 -3.62
CA TRP A 36 3.45 1.93 -3.68
C TRP A 36 2.39 2.05 -4.76
N SER A 37 1.83 3.23 -5.00
CA SER A 37 0.87 3.46 -6.07
C SER A 37 1.48 3.24 -7.46
N VAL A 38 2.72 3.72 -7.70
CA VAL A 38 3.44 3.46 -8.95
C VAL A 38 3.69 1.96 -9.12
N ILE A 39 4.16 1.27 -8.08
CA ILE A 39 4.37 -0.18 -8.09
C ILE A 39 3.07 -0.90 -8.43
N ALA A 40 1.96 -0.56 -7.76
CA ALA A 40 0.66 -1.18 -7.99
C ALA A 40 0.18 -1.00 -9.44
N ILE A 41 0.35 0.19 -10.02
CA ILE A 41 -0.01 0.47 -11.42
C ILE A 41 0.85 -0.37 -12.37
N VAL A 42 2.17 -0.34 -12.21
CA VAL A 42 3.10 -1.09 -13.08
C VAL A 42 2.80 -2.58 -13.02
N LEU A 43 2.70 -3.14 -11.81
CA LEU A 43 2.37 -4.55 -11.62
C LEU A 43 0.99 -4.90 -12.20
N SER A 44 0.00 -4.01 -12.07
CA SER A 44 -1.34 -4.25 -12.63
C SER A 44 -1.30 -4.39 -14.16
N PHE A 45 -0.43 -3.68 -14.86
CA PHE A 45 -0.33 -3.79 -16.32
C PHE A 45 0.44 -5.03 -16.79
N ILE A 46 1.52 -5.40 -16.11
CA ILE A 46 2.46 -6.39 -16.66
C ILE A 46 2.21 -7.81 -16.15
N MET A 47 1.60 -7.97 -14.97
CA MET A 47 1.74 -9.22 -14.22
C MET A 47 1.00 -10.41 -14.80
N ALA A 48 -0.19 -10.22 -15.38
CA ALA A 48 -0.87 -11.30 -16.09
C ALA A 48 0.00 -11.87 -17.23
N SER A 49 0.52 -11.00 -18.11
CA SER A 49 1.39 -11.42 -19.21
C SER A 49 2.73 -12.00 -18.76
N VAL A 50 3.27 -11.56 -17.61
CA VAL A 50 4.48 -12.15 -17.05
C VAL A 50 4.20 -13.55 -16.50
N TYR A 51 3.08 -13.75 -15.80
CA TYR A 51 2.70 -15.07 -15.30
C TYR A 51 2.43 -16.07 -16.43
N GLU A 52 1.87 -15.64 -17.56
CA GLU A 52 1.71 -16.47 -18.76
C GLU A 52 3.05 -16.97 -19.33
N LYS A 53 4.11 -16.17 -19.24
CA LYS A 53 5.46 -16.57 -19.66
C LYS A 53 6.13 -17.54 -18.67
N GLY A 54 5.69 -17.56 -17.42
CA GLY A 54 6.17 -18.47 -16.41
C GLY A 54 5.89 -17.99 -15.00
N ILE A 55 5.35 -18.88 -14.17
CA ILE A 55 4.99 -18.60 -12.77
C ILE A 55 6.22 -18.14 -11.99
N ALA A 56 7.34 -18.83 -12.13
CA ALA A 56 8.60 -18.48 -11.47
C ALA A 56 9.09 -17.07 -11.84
N ILE A 57 8.99 -16.70 -13.12
CA ILE A 57 9.36 -15.36 -13.60
C ILE A 57 8.44 -14.32 -12.96
N GLY A 58 7.13 -14.54 -12.97
CA GLY A 58 6.16 -13.65 -12.34
C GLY A 58 6.41 -13.48 -10.84
N THR A 59 6.65 -14.57 -10.11
CA THR A 59 6.98 -14.52 -8.68
C THR A 59 8.23 -13.69 -8.40
N VAL A 60 9.30 -13.87 -9.20
CA VAL A 60 10.53 -13.07 -9.08
C VAL A 60 10.25 -11.59 -9.36
N VAL A 61 9.49 -11.27 -10.40
CA VAL A 61 9.14 -9.87 -10.73
C VAL A 61 8.38 -9.22 -9.58
N VAL A 62 7.32 -9.85 -9.04
CA VAL A 62 6.59 -9.29 -7.88
C VAL A 62 7.52 -9.12 -6.68
N PHE A 63 8.35 -10.12 -6.39
CA PHE A 63 9.30 -10.07 -5.27
C PHE A 63 10.25 -8.87 -5.39
N VAL A 64 10.80 -8.61 -6.58
CA VAL A 64 11.68 -7.46 -6.84
C VAL A 64 10.95 -6.14 -6.60
N PHE A 65 9.76 -5.95 -7.19
CA PHE A 65 8.98 -4.72 -7.03
C PHE A 65 8.56 -4.48 -5.57
N VAL A 66 8.10 -5.53 -4.88
CA VAL A 66 7.75 -5.47 -3.46
C VAL A 66 8.97 -5.11 -2.61
N THR A 67 10.14 -5.68 -2.90
CA THR A 67 11.39 -5.35 -2.20
C THR A 67 11.76 -3.88 -2.40
N ILE A 68 11.66 -3.35 -3.62
CA ILE A 68 11.89 -1.93 -3.91
C ILE A 68 10.93 -1.05 -3.10
N GLY A 69 9.66 -1.43 -3.00
CA GLY A 69 8.66 -0.75 -2.18
C GLY A 69 9.06 -0.68 -0.71
N PHE A 70 9.40 -1.83 -0.11
CA PHE A 70 9.84 -1.89 1.29
C PHE A 70 11.13 -1.11 1.56
N VAL A 71 12.12 -1.19 0.68
CA VAL A 71 13.37 -0.41 0.80
C VAL A 71 13.05 1.09 0.76
N SER A 72 12.21 1.52 -0.17
CA SER A 72 11.79 2.91 -0.30
C SER A 72 11.03 3.41 0.94
N GLU A 73 10.08 2.62 1.45
CA GLU A 73 9.34 2.95 2.67
C GLU A 73 10.27 3.03 3.89
N GLY A 74 11.22 2.10 4.01
CA GLY A 74 12.23 2.11 5.08
C GLY A 74 13.11 3.36 5.05
N LEU A 75 13.61 3.76 3.87
CA LEU A 75 14.40 4.97 3.71
C LEU A 75 13.61 6.24 4.04
N MET A 76 12.36 6.32 3.58
CA MET A 76 11.47 7.45 3.85
C MET A 76 11.10 7.55 5.33
N THR A 77 10.83 6.42 5.98
CA THR A 77 10.53 6.35 7.41
C THR A 77 11.74 6.77 8.24
N LYS A 78 12.93 6.28 7.89
CA LYS A 78 14.18 6.69 8.56
C LYS A 78 14.43 8.19 8.43
N LYS A 79 14.15 8.78 7.26
CA LYS A 79 14.29 10.23 7.05
C LYS A 79 13.35 11.03 7.96
N VAL A 80 12.10 10.59 8.12
CA VAL A 80 11.12 11.28 8.97
C VAL A 80 11.41 11.05 10.45
N ASN A 81 11.81 9.84 10.87
CA ASN A 81 12.20 9.60 12.27
C ASN A 81 13.33 10.53 12.73
N LYS A 82 14.31 10.79 11.85
CA LYS A 82 15.39 11.76 12.13
C LYS A 82 14.90 13.18 12.39
N SER A 83 13.81 13.64 11.78
CA SER A 83 13.28 14.99 12.05
C SER A 83 12.59 15.11 13.41
N TYR A 84 12.28 13.98 14.05
CA TYR A 84 11.65 13.90 15.37
C TYR A 84 12.58 13.35 16.46
N ASP A 85 13.89 13.24 16.18
CA ASP A 85 14.88 12.72 17.14
C ASP A 85 14.52 11.30 17.65
N ILE A 86 14.04 10.47 16.72
CA ILE A 86 13.74 9.05 16.94
C ILE A 86 14.87 8.23 16.33
N GLU A 87 15.72 7.64 17.19
CA GLU A 87 16.88 6.84 16.76
C GLU A 87 16.46 5.48 16.18
N ASP A 88 15.47 4.82 16.81
CA ASP A 88 15.00 3.48 16.46
C ASP A 88 13.52 3.45 16.07
N CYS A 89 13.12 2.42 15.29
CA CYS A 89 11.71 2.21 14.94
C CYS A 89 10.83 2.04 16.19
N THR A 90 9.74 2.81 16.25
CA THR A 90 8.76 2.75 17.35
C THR A 90 7.98 1.44 17.36
N ILE A 91 7.29 1.13 18.46
CA ILE A 91 6.53 -0.13 18.58
C ILE A 91 5.46 -0.23 17.48
N ARG A 92 4.77 0.88 17.20
CA ARG A 92 3.75 0.94 16.14
C ARG A 92 4.36 0.76 14.74
N GLN A 93 5.51 1.38 14.47
CA GLN A 93 6.24 1.20 13.20
C GLN A 93 6.64 -0.26 12.99
N ARG A 94 7.19 -0.91 14.02
CA ARG A 94 7.58 -2.33 13.95
C ARG A 94 6.37 -3.23 13.75
N PHE A 95 5.26 -2.95 14.41
CA PHE A 95 4.02 -3.71 14.22
C PHE A 95 3.50 -3.59 12.79
N ILE A 96 3.36 -2.37 12.26
CA ILE A 96 2.89 -2.15 10.88
C ILE A 96 3.82 -2.82 9.87
N MET A 97 5.13 -2.59 9.98
CA MET A 97 6.10 -3.14 9.04
C MET A 97 6.11 -4.67 9.04
N LYS A 98 6.05 -5.32 10.21
CA LYS A 98 5.95 -6.78 10.29
C LYS A 98 4.68 -7.31 9.64
N ASN A 99 3.52 -6.69 9.93
CA ASN A 99 2.26 -7.09 9.31
C ASN A 99 2.30 -6.94 7.79
N PHE A 100 2.86 -5.84 7.29
CA PHE A 100 3.01 -5.60 5.85
C PHE A 100 3.92 -6.63 5.20
N MET A 101 5.05 -6.97 5.83
CA MET A 101 5.91 -8.04 5.33
C MET A 101 5.16 -9.36 5.24
N PHE A 102 4.55 -9.84 6.33
CA PHE A 102 3.80 -11.11 6.32
C PHE A 102 2.69 -11.13 5.26
N MET A 103 1.96 -10.03 5.13
CA MET A 103 0.92 -9.87 4.12
C MET A 103 1.49 -9.92 2.70
N ALA A 104 2.63 -9.28 2.43
CA ALA A 104 3.28 -9.31 1.13
C ALA A 104 3.80 -10.70 0.77
N TRP A 105 4.43 -11.42 1.71
CA TRP A 105 4.86 -12.81 1.50
C TRP A 105 3.67 -13.72 1.20
N PHE A 106 2.59 -13.59 1.96
CA PHE A 106 1.36 -14.32 1.72
C PHE A 106 0.76 -13.99 0.35
N LEU A 107 0.75 -12.71 -0.04
CA LEU A 107 0.22 -12.27 -1.33
C LEU A 107 1.04 -12.83 -2.50
N ILE A 108 2.37 -12.87 -2.39
CA ILE A 108 3.25 -13.45 -3.41
C ILE A 108 2.96 -14.94 -3.57
N ALA A 109 2.90 -15.69 -2.46
CA ALA A 109 2.60 -17.12 -2.48
C ALA A 109 1.21 -17.39 -3.06
N LEU A 110 0.18 -16.66 -2.60
CA LEU A 110 -1.19 -16.77 -3.10
C LEU A 110 -1.26 -16.46 -4.60
N SER A 111 -0.54 -15.44 -5.07
CA SER A 111 -0.50 -15.07 -6.48
C SER A 111 0.09 -16.19 -7.34
N ALA A 112 1.18 -16.82 -6.89
CA ALA A 112 1.80 -17.93 -7.61
C ALA A 112 0.87 -19.14 -7.70
N VAL A 113 0.17 -19.48 -6.61
CA VAL A 113 -0.82 -20.57 -6.58
C VAL A 113 -1.96 -20.27 -7.56
N LEU A 114 -2.59 -19.10 -7.47
CA LEU A 114 -3.70 -18.73 -8.34
C LEU A 114 -3.29 -18.64 -9.82
N ALA A 115 -2.10 -18.12 -10.11
CA ALA A 115 -1.55 -18.05 -11.45
C ALA A 115 -1.29 -19.44 -12.06
N THR A 116 -0.98 -20.46 -11.24
CA THR A 116 -0.84 -21.85 -11.69
C THR A 116 -2.13 -22.37 -12.35
N TYR A 117 -3.28 -21.90 -11.87
CA TYR A 117 -4.60 -22.24 -12.41
C TYR A 117 -5.14 -21.17 -13.38
N GLN A 118 -4.29 -20.21 -13.81
CA GLN A 118 -4.68 -19.09 -14.68
C GLN A 118 -5.83 -18.23 -14.12
N LEU A 119 -6.00 -18.22 -12.80
CA LEU A 119 -7.04 -17.47 -12.09
C LEU A 119 -6.62 -16.01 -11.90
N TYR A 120 -6.32 -15.30 -12.99
CA TYR A 120 -5.77 -13.96 -12.93
C TYR A 120 -6.75 -12.95 -12.31
N ILE A 121 -8.05 -13.08 -12.54
CA ILE A 121 -9.03 -12.24 -11.85
C ILE A 121 -8.91 -12.38 -10.33
N ALA A 122 -8.78 -13.62 -9.83
CA ALA A 122 -8.62 -13.87 -8.40
C ALA A 122 -7.29 -13.30 -7.87
N VAL A 123 -6.19 -13.37 -8.65
CA VAL A 123 -4.91 -12.72 -8.28
C VAL A 123 -5.13 -11.23 -8.03
N TYR A 124 -5.69 -10.51 -9.00
CA TYR A 124 -5.88 -9.06 -8.90
C TYR A 124 -6.86 -8.67 -7.78
N LEU A 125 -7.94 -9.43 -7.60
CA LEU A 125 -8.88 -9.19 -6.51
C LEU A 125 -8.29 -9.48 -5.13
N SER A 126 -7.41 -10.50 -5.02
CA SER A 126 -6.67 -10.76 -3.78
C SER A 126 -5.72 -9.61 -3.43
N TRP A 127 -5.12 -8.97 -4.44
CA TRP A 127 -4.28 -7.78 -4.24
C TRP A 127 -5.12 -6.61 -3.77
N LEU A 128 -6.24 -6.34 -4.46
CA LEU A 128 -7.16 -5.27 -4.07
C LEU A 128 -7.64 -5.44 -2.63
N PHE A 129 -8.01 -6.66 -2.22
CA PHE A 129 -8.46 -6.96 -0.88
C PHE A 129 -7.33 -6.81 0.15
N LEU A 130 -6.25 -7.58 0.00
CA LEU A 130 -5.22 -7.70 1.03
C LEU A 130 -4.41 -6.42 1.17
N VAL A 131 -4.01 -5.77 0.07
CA VAL A 131 -3.32 -4.47 0.16
C VAL A 131 -4.22 -3.42 0.81
N SER A 132 -5.53 -3.43 0.51
CA SER A 132 -6.48 -2.55 1.19
C SER A 132 -6.63 -2.87 2.67
N LEU A 133 -6.59 -4.15 3.08
CA LEU A 133 -6.53 -4.52 4.49
C LEU A 133 -5.31 -3.92 5.20
N GLY A 134 -4.16 -3.88 4.51
CA GLY A 134 -2.96 -3.17 4.98
C GLY A 134 -3.20 -1.67 5.15
N TYR A 135 -3.78 -1.01 4.15
CA TYR A 135 -4.14 0.42 4.24
C TYR A 135 -5.17 0.70 5.33
N PHE A 136 -6.12 -0.21 5.58
CA PHE A 136 -7.07 -0.12 6.67
C PHE A 136 -6.35 -0.17 8.03
N ALA A 137 -5.40 -1.09 8.22
CA ALA A 137 -4.62 -1.19 9.44
C ALA A 137 -3.82 0.10 9.70
N VAL A 138 -3.16 0.66 8.67
CA VAL A 138 -2.46 1.95 8.78
C VAL A 138 -3.41 3.09 9.10
N GLY A 139 -4.52 3.20 8.38
CA GLY A 139 -5.53 4.23 8.63
C GLY A 139 -6.13 4.15 10.03
N HIS A 140 -6.34 2.93 10.55
CA HIS A 140 -6.85 2.73 11.90
C HIS A 140 -5.80 3.06 12.98
N VAL A 141 -4.57 2.53 12.84
CA VAL A 141 -3.49 2.74 13.83
C VAL A 141 -3.03 4.19 13.88
N LEU A 142 -3.06 4.90 12.75
CA LEU A 142 -2.68 6.31 12.65
C LEU A 142 -3.85 7.28 12.76
N ASN A 143 -5.07 6.78 12.95
CA ASN A 143 -6.29 7.57 13.00
C ASN A 143 -6.45 8.51 11.78
N ILE A 144 -6.32 7.94 10.58
CA ILE A 144 -6.51 8.62 9.29
C ILE A 144 -7.81 8.08 8.65
N PRO A 145 -8.99 8.67 8.93
CA PRO A 145 -10.28 8.06 8.60
C PRO A 145 -10.48 7.81 7.10
N ASN A 146 -9.92 8.69 6.26
CA ASN A 146 -10.04 8.57 4.81
C ASN A 146 -9.29 7.37 4.25
N PHE A 147 -8.14 6.97 4.85
CA PHE A 147 -7.44 5.74 4.47
C PHE A 147 -8.31 4.52 4.80
N SER A 148 -8.89 4.49 6.00
CA SER A 148 -9.75 3.37 6.43
C SER A 148 -11.00 3.24 5.57
N LYS A 149 -11.67 4.35 5.22
CA LYS A 149 -12.88 4.33 4.37
C LYS A 149 -12.60 3.83 2.96
N VAL A 150 -11.55 4.35 2.31
CA VAL A 150 -11.15 3.91 0.96
C VAL A 150 -10.77 2.43 0.98
N ALA A 151 -10.02 1.99 1.98
CA ALA A 151 -9.64 0.60 2.15
C ALA A 151 -10.86 -0.33 2.31
N GLN A 152 -11.83 0.05 3.16
CA GLN A 152 -13.07 -0.70 3.33
C GLN A 152 -13.85 -0.82 2.02
N PHE A 153 -13.97 0.30 1.28
CA PHE A 153 -14.62 0.30 -0.03
C PHE A 153 -13.95 -0.68 -1.00
N ASN A 154 -12.62 -0.65 -1.11
CA ASN A 154 -11.87 -1.54 -1.99
C ASN A 154 -12.02 -3.02 -1.58
N MET A 155 -12.00 -3.33 -0.27
CA MET A 155 -12.22 -4.68 0.22
C MET A 155 -13.61 -5.18 -0.17
N VAL A 156 -14.67 -4.39 0.04
CA VAL A 156 -16.03 -4.75 -0.38
C VAL A 156 -16.11 -4.90 -1.90
N LEU A 157 -15.55 -3.96 -2.65
CA LEU A 157 -15.52 -3.99 -4.11
C LEU A 157 -14.87 -5.29 -4.62
N SER A 158 -13.77 -5.72 -4.00
CA SER A 158 -13.09 -6.94 -4.41
C SER A 158 -13.94 -8.21 -4.21
N ILE A 159 -14.70 -8.28 -3.11
CA ILE A 159 -15.63 -9.38 -2.83
C ILE A 159 -16.78 -9.38 -3.85
N VAL A 160 -17.35 -8.20 -4.14
CA VAL A 160 -18.45 -8.06 -5.11
C VAL A 160 -17.98 -8.48 -6.50
N LEU A 161 -16.82 -8.00 -6.96
CA LEU A 161 -16.26 -8.37 -8.25
C LEU A 161 -15.90 -9.86 -8.34
N LEU A 162 -15.47 -10.47 -7.23
CA LEU A 162 -15.24 -11.92 -7.18
C LEU A 162 -16.55 -12.69 -7.37
N GLY A 163 -17.62 -12.28 -6.69
CA GLY A 163 -18.95 -12.87 -6.85
C GLY A 163 -19.49 -12.75 -8.28
N VAL A 164 -19.30 -11.58 -8.92
CA VAL A 164 -19.65 -11.39 -10.33
C VAL A 164 -18.82 -12.29 -11.25
N GLY A 165 -17.51 -12.37 -11.03
CA GLY A 165 -16.63 -13.23 -11.83
C GLY A 165 -16.96 -14.71 -11.71
N LEU A 166 -17.32 -15.16 -10.50
CA LEU A 166 -17.81 -16.53 -10.25
C LEU A 166 -19.13 -16.79 -10.99
N TYR A 167 -20.10 -15.88 -10.87
CA TYR A 167 -21.41 -16.01 -11.51
C TYR A 167 -21.33 -16.04 -13.04
N GLN A 168 -20.37 -15.32 -13.62
CA GLN A 168 -20.17 -15.25 -15.08
C GLN A 168 -19.20 -16.30 -15.62
N GLU A 169 -18.64 -17.17 -14.77
CA GLU A 169 -17.63 -18.18 -15.17
C GLU A 169 -16.40 -17.57 -15.88
N HIS A 170 -16.06 -16.31 -15.58
CA HIS A 170 -15.02 -15.54 -16.28
C HIS A 170 -13.70 -15.45 -15.49
N LEU A 171 -13.51 -16.26 -14.45
CA LEU A 171 -12.35 -16.16 -13.55
C LEU A 171 -11.01 -16.58 -14.18
N VAL A 172 -11.05 -17.38 -15.25
CA VAL A 172 -9.87 -17.96 -15.91
C VAL A 172 -9.47 -17.12 -17.11
N GLY A 173 -8.16 -16.88 -17.26
CA GLY A 173 -7.59 -16.20 -18.42
C GLY A 173 -7.71 -14.68 -18.39
N ILE A 174 -7.28 -14.03 -19.49
CA ILE A 174 -7.17 -12.56 -19.60
C ILE A 174 -8.13 -11.94 -20.63
N ASP A 175 -8.80 -12.77 -21.44
CA ASP A 175 -9.54 -12.32 -22.63
C ASP A 175 -10.91 -11.73 -22.31
N SER A 176 -11.37 -11.82 -21.06
CA SER A 176 -12.68 -11.33 -20.66
C SER A 176 -12.72 -9.82 -20.43
N ASN A 177 -13.85 -9.19 -20.76
CA ASN A 177 -14.11 -7.80 -20.35
C ASN A 177 -14.12 -7.66 -18.82
N CYS A 178 -14.47 -8.73 -18.10
CA CYS A 178 -14.40 -8.81 -16.65
C CYS A 178 -12.96 -8.60 -16.14
N PHE A 179 -11.98 -9.24 -16.76
CA PHE A 179 -10.56 -9.06 -16.41
C PHE A 179 -10.12 -7.59 -16.54
N ARG A 180 -10.47 -6.92 -17.65
CA ARG A 180 -10.13 -5.50 -17.86
C ARG A 180 -10.78 -4.59 -16.81
N LEU A 181 -12.04 -4.86 -16.46
CA LEU A 181 -12.75 -4.11 -15.42
C LEU A 181 -12.08 -4.29 -14.05
N VAL A 182 -11.69 -5.52 -13.71
CA VAL A 182 -10.95 -5.82 -12.48
C VAL A 182 -9.59 -5.11 -12.48
N GLN A 183 -8.86 -5.15 -13.58
CA GLN A 183 -7.57 -4.46 -13.72
C GLN A 183 -7.71 -2.95 -13.48
N ILE A 184 -8.73 -2.30 -14.07
CA ILE A 184 -9.05 -0.89 -13.83
C ILE A 184 -9.39 -0.65 -12.35
N ALA A 185 -10.19 -1.53 -11.73
CA ALA A 185 -10.54 -1.42 -10.32
C ALA A 185 -9.30 -1.51 -9.41
N VAL A 186 -8.34 -2.39 -9.73
CA VAL A 186 -7.06 -2.47 -8.99
C VAL A 186 -6.23 -1.21 -9.17
N ILE A 187 -6.10 -0.70 -10.39
CA ILE A 187 -5.35 0.54 -10.69
C ILE A 187 -5.95 1.73 -9.91
N ILE A 188 -7.27 1.88 -9.93
CA ILE A 188 -7.94 2.97 -9.21
C ILE A 188 -7.82 2.75 -7.69
N GLY A 189 -8.11 1.54 -7.22
CA GLY A 189 -8.19 1.21 -5.80
C GLY A 189 -6.84 1.26 -5.09
N LEU A 190 -5.76 0.81 -5.72
CA LEU A 190 -4.42 0.72 -5.11
C LEU A 190 -3.45 1.81 -5.62
N GLY A 191 -3.66 2.32 -6.83
CA GLY A 191 -2.86 3.40 -7.40
C GLY A 191 -3.44 4.77 -7.10
N VAL A 192 -4.63 5.05 -7.63
CA VAL A 192 -5.19 6.41 -7.67
C VAL A 192 -5.73 6.86 -6.31
N PHE A 193 -6.61 6.10 -5.68
CA PHE A 193 -7.24 6.53 -4.43
C PHE A 193 -6.25 6.73 -3.28
N PRO A 194 -5.29 5.82 -3.01
CA PRO A 194 -4.30 6.04 -1.95
C PRO A 194 -3.45 7.28 -2.21
N SER A 195 -3.09 7.55 -3.47
CA SER A 195 -2.37 8.77 -3.87
C SER A 195 -3.17 10.04 -3.62
N ILE A 196 -4.49 10.04 -3.89
CA ILE A 196 -5.36 11.19 -3.60
C ILE A 196 -5.46 11.42 -2.09
N VAL A 197 -5.62 10.35 -1.30
CA VAL A 197 -5.69 10.49 0.17
C VAL A 197 -4.36 11.01 0.72
N ALA A 198 -3.23 10.48 0.25
CA ALA A 198 -1.89 10.96 0.60
C ALA A 198 -1.72 12.46 0.30
N TRP A 199 -2.14 12.91 -0.88
CA TRP A 199 -2.09 14.33 -1.26
C TRP A 199 -2.93 15.22 -0.34
N LYS A 200 -4.16 14.80 -0.02
CA LYS A 200 -5.03 15.55 0.88
C LYS A 200 -4.42 15.68 2.28
N GLN A 201 -3.77 14.62 2.77
CA GLN A 201 -3.13 14.66 4.10
C GLN A 201 -1.86 15.51 4.12
N GLN A 202 -1.07 15.49 3.04
CA GLN A 202 0.09 16.37 2.93
C GLN A 202 -0.29 17.85 2.91
N LYS A 203 -1.42 18.21 2.29
CA LYS A 203 -1.92 19.59 2.28
C LYS A 203 -2.51 20.07 3.61
N ALA A 204 -2.90 19.14 4.47
CA ALA A 204 -3.51 19.45 5.76
C ALA A 204 -2.47 19.59 6.89
N LEU A 205 -1.22 19.18 6.65
CA LEU A 205 -0.07 19.28 7.56
C LEU A 205 0.76 20.54 7.26
#